data_AF-A0A924EY07-F1
#
_entry.id   AF-A0A924EY07-F1
#
_cell.length_a   1.000
_cell.length_b   1.000
_cell.length_c   1.000
_cell.angle_alpha   90.00
_cell.angle_beta   90.00
_cell.angle_gamma   90.00
#
_symmetry.space_group_name_H-M   'P 1'
#
loop_
_entity.id
_entity.type
_entity.pdbx_description
1 polymer ?
#
loop_
_entity_poly.entity_id
_entity_poly.type
_entity_poly.pdbx_seq_one_letter_code
_entity_poly.pdbx_strand_id
1 'polypeptide(L)'
;MMRHMRAAALGAALLIGSTVSVDAQGGPPGGGMRRAPDEMALLAKTLEGVSGITDAQAWSLAALETGYKPKFITASTAMRDAIVAARQAGGPPDMAVMMKMRGQMDDMWKEELAAARAILTSAQHPKFDENVKGITAADSVRDAQMRERMGGRPPE
;
A
#
# COMPACT_ATOMS: atom_id res chain seq x y z
N MET A 1 15.26 1.03 -55.43
CA MET A 1 14.19 0.34 -56.19
C MET A 1 13.44 -0.59 -55.23
N MET A 2 12.11 -0.41 -55.16
CA MET A 2 11.01 -1.37 -54.83
C MET A 2 11.29 -2.55 -53.88
N ARG A 3 10.65 -2.58 -52.69
CA ARG A 3 9.34 -3.22 -52.34
C ARG A 3 9.35 -4.75 -52.42
N HIS A 4 9.00 -5.42 -51.32
CA HIS A 4 8.05 -6.56 -51.19
C HIS A 4 7.85 -6.81 -49.67
N MET A 5 6.78 -6.36 -49.02
CA MET A 5 5.44 -6.97 -48.83
C MET A 5 5.39 -8.41 -48.28
N ARG A 6 4.92 -8.47 -47.01
CA ARG A 6 3.88 -9.34 -46.40
C ARG A 6 4.11 -10.86 -46.32
N ALA A 7 4.01 -11.38 -45.09
CA ALA A 7 2.90 -12.21 -44.57
C ALA A 7 3.40 -13.34 -43.63
N ALA A 8 2.77 -13.47 -42.46
CA ALA A 8 2.49 -14.77 -41.85
C ALA A 8 1.41 -14.62 -40.78
N ALA A 9 0.23 -15.17 -41.09
CA ALA A 9 -0.88 -15.36 -40.17
C ALA A 9 -0.53 -16.46 -39.16
N LEU A 10 -0.94 -16.28 -37.91
CA LEU A 10 -1.02 -17.37 -36.93
C LEU A 10 -2.44 -17.42 -36.40
N GLY A 11 -3.21 -18.32 -37.01
CA GLY A 11 -4.41 -18.88 -36.39
C GLY A 11 -4.01 -20.11 -35.57
N ALA A 12 -4.49 -20.18 -34.34
CA ALA A 12 -4.54 -21.40 -33.56
C ALA A 12 -5.98 -21.57 -33.06
N ALA A 13 -6.54 -22.74 -33.37
CA ALA A 13 -7.92 -23.12 -33.13
C ALA A 13 -8.06 -23.91 -31.82
N LEU A 14 -9.27 -23.81 -31.25
CA LEU A 14 -10.01 -24.77 -30.40
C LEU A 14 -9.34 -25.36 -29.14
N LEU A 15 -10.04 -25.26 -28.01
CA LEU A 15 -10.70 -26.41 -27.37
C LEU A 15 -11.67 -25.99 -26.25
N ILE A 16 -12.75 -26.75 -26.18
CA ILE A 16 -13.94 -26.64 -25.33
C ILE A 16 -13.60 -26.93 -23.87
N GLY A 17 -14.21 -26.20 -22.93
CA GLY A 17 -14.13 -26.50 -21.50
C GLY A 17 -15.28 -25.87 -20.73
N SER A 18 -16.39 -26.60 -20.61
CA SER A 18 -17.53 -26.27 -19.76
C SER A 18 -17.08 -26.10 -18.29
N THR A 19 -17.29 -24.93 -17.71
CA THR A 19 -17.29 -24.80 -16.24
C THR A 19 -18.52 -23.97 -15.82
N VAL A 20 -19.46 -24.72 -15.23
CA VAL A 20 -20.46 -24.31 -14.23
C VAL A 20 -20.43 -22.83 -13.80
N SER A 21 -21.53 -22.13 -14.04
CA SER A 21 -21.90 -20.97 -13.23
C SER A 21 -22.06 -21.43 -11.79
N VAL A 22 -21.09 -21.11 -10.94
CA VAL A 22 -21.31 -21.09 -9.49
C VAL A 22 -22.00 -19.78 -9.19
N ASP A 23 -23.33 -19.85 -9.08
CA ASP A 23 -24.11 -18.89 -8.29
C ASP A 23 -23.61 -18.99 -6.84
N ALA A 24 -22.64 -18.15 -6.49
CA ALA A 24 -22.31 -17.87 -5.10
C ALA A 24 -23.28 -16.79 -4.58
N GLN A 25 -24.50 -17.22 -4.30
CA GLN A 25 -25.38 -16.54 -3.36
C GLN A 25 -24.79 -16.75 -1.95
N GLY A 26 -24.29 -15.68 -1.31
CA GLY A 26 -23.89 -15.79 0.09
C GLY A 26 -22.96 -14.69 0.60
N GLY A 27 -23.54 -13.58 1.07
CA GLY A 27 -22.82 -12.64 1.94
C GLY A 27 -23.69 -11.43 2.31
N PRO A 28 -23.95 -11.15 3.59
CA PRO A 28 -24.73 -9.97 3.99
C PRO A 28 -23.97 -8.67 3.64
N PRO A 29 -24.69 -7.56 3.34
CA PRO A 29 -24.10 -6.30 2.88
C PRO A 29 -23.50 -5.55 4.08
N GLY A 30 -22.30 -5.96 4.49
CA GLY A 30 -21.46 -5.21 5.41
C GLY A 30 -20.81 -4.05 4.66
N GLY A 31 -21.42 -2.87 4.74
CA GLY A 31 -20.90 -1.61 4.21
C GLY A 31 -19.57 -1.21 4.85
N GLY A 32 -18.48 -1.83 4.41
CA GLY A 32 -17.17 -1.21 4.45
C GLY A 32 -17.05 -0.40 3.18
N MET A 33 -16.99 0.93 3.28
CA MET A 33 -16.55 1.77 2.17
C MET A 33 -15.32 1.12 1.54
N ARG A 34 -15.48 0.52 0.35
CA ARG A 34 -14.36 0.24 -0.54
C ARG A 34 -13.84 1.63 -0.90
N ARG A 35 -12.92 2.15 -0.07
CA ARG A 35 -12.17 3.37 -0.38
C ARG A 35 -11.65 3.22 -1.79
N ALA A 36 -11.79 4.27 -2.58
CA ALA A 36 -11.33 4.23 -3.96
C ALA A 36 -9.85 3.84 -3.98
N PRO A 37 -9.35 3.08 -4.98
CA PRO A 37 -7.95 2.68 -5.04
C PRO A 37 -6.97 3.85 -4.85
N ASP A 38 -7.37 5.00 -5.36
CA ASP A 38 -6.77 6.34 -5.28
C ASP A 38 -6.74 6.92 -3.86
N GLU A 39 -7.71 6.62 -2.99
CA GLU A 39 -7.68 6.97 -1.56
C GLU A 39 -6.75 6.05 -0.73
N MET A 40 -6.25 4.98 -1.35
CA MET A 40 -5.30 4.04 -0.76
C MET A 40 -3.90 4.18 -1.36
N ALA A 41 -3.62 5.29 -2.04
CA ALA A 41 -2.28 5.57 -2.53
C ALA A 41 -1.35 5.85 -1.34
N LEU A 42 -0.37 4.96 -1.15
CA LEU A 42 0.68 5.05 -0.14
C LEU A 42 1.58 6.26 -0.41
N LEU A 43 1.89 6.54 -1.67
CA LEU A 43 2.84 7.59 -2.05
C LEU A 43 2.20 8.96 -2.27
N ALA A 44 0.87 9.07 -2.35
CA ALA A 44 0.19 10.32 -2.73
C ALA A 44 0.63 11.53 -1.88
N LYS A 45 0.64 11.39 -0.54
CA LYS A 45 1.06 12.47 0.36
C LYS A 45 2.55 12.81 0.25
N THR A 46 3.38 11.82 -0.06
CA THR A 46 4.84 12.03 -0.19
C THR A 46 5.19 12.79 -1.47
N LEU A 47 4.38 12.61 -2.52
CA LEU A 47 4.55 13.25 -3.83
C LEU A 47 3.83 14.60 -3.94
N GLU A 48 3.07 15.00 -2.93
CA GLU A 48 2.29 16.24 -2.94
C GLU A 48 3.19 17.48 -3.16
N GLY A 49 2.91 18.24 -4.22
CA GLY A 49 3.67 19.44 -4.56
C GLY A 49 5.08 19.18 -5.12
N VAL A 50 5.45 17.92 -5.39
CA VAL A 50 6.69 17.62 -6.11
C VAL A 50 6.51 18.00 -7.59
N SER A 51 7.16 19.07 -8.02
CA SER A 51 7.04 19.59 -9.38
C SER A 51 7.82 18.78 -10.41
N GLY A 52 7.36 18.79 -11.66
CA GLY A 52 8.11 18.25 -12.80
C GLY A 52 8.19 16.73 -12.84
N ILE A 53 7.26 16.02 -12.20
CA ILE A 53 7.12 14.56 -12.36
C ILE A 53 6.76 14.28 -13.83
N THR A 54 7.61 13.51 -14.50
CA THR A 54 7.36 13.10 -15.90
C THR A 54 6.39 11.91 -15.95
N ASP A 55 5.78 11.68 -17.11
CA ASP A 55 4.89 10.52 -17.31
C ASP A 55 5.60 9.19 -17.02
N ALA A 56 6.88 9.09 -17.38
CA ALA A 56 7.70 7.90 -17.10
C ALA A 56 7.90 7.69 -15.59
N GLN A 57 8.18 8.77 -14.84
CA GLN A 57 8.30 8.71 -13.38
C GLN A 57 6.95 8.35 -12.73
N ALA A 58 5.86 8.99 -13.17
CA ALA A 58 4.52 8.70 -12.67
C ALA A 58 4.14 7.23 -12.90
N TRP A 59 4.46 6.67 -14.07
CA TRP A 59 4.24 5.26 -14.37
C TRP A 59 5.07 4.34 -13.47
N SER A 60 6.36 4.64 -13.27
CA SER A 60 7.22 3.86 -12.36
C SER A 60 6.76 3.93 -10.90
N LEU A 61 6.30 5.11 -10.43
CA LEU A 61 5.77 5.29 -9.08
C LEU A 61 4.45 4.52 -8.90
N ALA A 62 3.55 4.55 -9.89
CA ALA A 62 2.32 3.76 -9.86
C ALA A 62 2.58 2.24 -9.88
N ALA A 63 3.57 1.79 -10.65
CA ALA A 63 4.00 0.40 -10.67
C ALA A 63 4.60 -0.04 -9.32
N LEU A 64 5.40 0.83 -8.70
CA LEU A 64 5.95 0.63 -7.35
C LEU A 64 4.83 0.43 -6.33
N GLU A 65 3.88 1.37 -6.29
CA GLU A 65 2.73 1.34 -5.38
C GLU A 65 1.85 0.09 -5.61
N THR A 66 1.64 -0.31 -6.86
CA THR A 66 0.93 -1.55 -7.20
C THR A 66 1.59 -2.79 -6.59
N GLY A 67 2.93 -2.79 -6.45
CA GLY A 67 3.68 -3.89 -5.82
C GLY A 67 3.63 -3.89 -4.29
N TYR A 68 3.60 -2.71 -3.65
CA TYR A 68 3.61 -2.58 -2.19
C TYR A 68 2.21 -2.62 -1.56
N LYS A 69 1.21 -2.07 -2.25
CA LYS A 69 -0.16 -1.99 -1.73
C LYS A 69 -0.75 -3.32 -1.28
N PRO A 70 -0.63 -4.45 -2.00
CA PRO A 70 -1.11 -5.74 -1.51
C PRO A 70 -0.41 -6.19 -0.23
N LYS A 71 0.90 -5.90 -0.09
CA LYS A 71 1.68 -6.26 1.09
C LYS A 71 1.22 -5.47 2.32
N PHE A 72 0.99 -4.17 2.17
CA PHE A 72 0.42 -3.33 3.23
C PHE A 72 -0.98 -3.76 3.64
N ILE A 73 -1.85 -4.07 2.68
CA ILE A 73 -3.20 -4.58 2.96
C ILE A 73 -3.12 -5.89 3.75
N THR A 74 -2.24 -6.81 3.35
CA THR A 74 -2.06 -8.10 4.02
C THR A 74 -1.57 -7.90 5.45
N ALA A 75 -0.54 -7.10 5.65
CA ALA A 75 0.01 -6.81 6.98
C ALA A 75 -1.01 -6.12 7.90
N SER A 76 -1.72 -5.12 7.37
CA SER A 76 -2.76 -4.39 8.11
C SER A 76 -3.94 -5.28 8.47
N THR A 77 -4.34 -6.19 7.57
CA THR A 77 -5.40 -7.17 7.83
C THR A 77 -4.98 -8.14 8.93
N ALA A 78 -3.76 -8.69 8.85
CA ALA A 78 -3.23 -9.57 9.89
C ALA A 78 -3.17 -8.90 11.27
N MET A 79 -2.76 -7.63 11.32
CA MET A 79 -2.76 -6.84 12.56
C MET A 79 -4.18 -6.63 13.11
N ARG A 80 -5.16 -6.33 12.24
CA ARG A 80 -6.57 -6.20 12.63
C ARG A 80 -7.13 -7.51 13.16
N ASP A 81 -6.85 -8.62 12.48
CA ASP A 81 -7.34 -9.95 12.86
C ASP A 81 -6.78 -10.38 14.21
N ALA A 82 -5.50 -10.08 14.49
CA ALA A 82 -4.89 -10.31 15.79
C ALA A 82 -5.61 -9.54 16.92
N ILE A 83 -5.99 -8.28 16.69
CA ILE A 83 -6.75 -7.47 17.66
C ILE A 83 -8.14 -8.07 17.88
N VAL A 84 -8.83 -8.45 16.79
CA VAL A 84 -10.19 -9.03 16.87
C VAL A 84 -10.16 -10.36 17.62
N ALA A 85 -9.18 -11.22 17.33
CA ALA A 85 -9.02 -12.51 18.00
C ALA A 85 -8.77 -12.34 19.51
N ALA A 86 -7.88 -11.42 19.91
CA ALA A 86 -7.63 -11.14 21.32
C ALA A 86 -8.90 -10.66 22.05
N ARG A 87 -9.65 -9.76 21.41
CA ARG A 87 -10.93 -9.27 21.94
C ARG A 87 -11.96 -10.40 22.10
N GLN A 88 -12.05 -11.31 21.14
CA GLN A 88 -12.94 -12.48 21.23
C GLN A 88 -12.52 -13.45 22.34
N ALA A 89 -11.22 -13.57 22.61
CA ALA A 89 -10.68 -14.34 23.72
C ALA A 89 -10.83 -13.64 25.09
N GLY A 90 -11.38 -12.43 25.14
CA GLY A 90 -11.59 -11.67 26.37
C GLY A 90 -10.34 -11.01 26.95
N GLY A 91 -9.25 -10.90 26.18
CA GLY A 91 -7.98 -10.35 26.63
C GLY A 91 -7.44 -9.22 25.72
N PRO A 92 -6.40 -8.50 26.17
CA PRO A 92 -5.69 -7.57 25.30
C PRO A 92 -4.87 -8.34 24.25
N PRO A 93 -4.60 -7.73 23.07
CA PRO A 93 -3.70 -8.32 22.09
C PRO A 93 -2.27 -8.44 22.64
N ASP A 94 -1.54 -9.46 22.18
CA ASP A 94 -0.12 -9.62 22.52
C ASP A 94 0.68 -8.45 21.97
N MET A 95 1.10 -7.55 22.86
CA MET A 95 1.79 -6.33 22.48
C MET A 95 3.15 -6.59 21.82
N ALA A 96 3.84 -7.68 22.14
CA ALA A 96 5.09 -8.03 21.48
C ALA A 96 4.86 -8.41 20.02
N VAL A 97 3.81 -9.19 19.75
CA VAL A 97 3.38 -9.54 18.39
C VAL A 97 2.94 -8.29 17.62
N MET A 98 2.15 -7.43 18.25
CA MET A 98 1.68 -6.19 17.63
C MET A 98 2.84 -5.24 17.27
N MET A 99 3.82 -5.08 18.17
CA MET A 99 5.00 -4.26 17.89
C MET A 99 5.85 -4.85 16.77
N LYS A 100 5.99 -6.17 16.69
CA LYS A 100 6.71 -6.83 15.59
C LYS A 100 6.01 -6.59 14.25
N MET A 101 4.70 -6.78 14.19
CA MET A 101 3.92 -6.51 12.97
C MET A 101 4.01 -5.05 12.54
N ARG A 102 3.94 -4.12 13.50
CA ARG A 102 4.12 -2.70 13.24
C ARG A 102 5.51 -2.40 12.67
N GLY A 103 6.57 -2.92 13.28
CA GLY A 103 7.94 -2.74 12.79
C GLY A 103 8.11 -3.24 11.35
N GLN A 104 7.51 -4.39 11.00
CA GLN A 104 7.53 -4.90 9.63
C GLN A 104 6.84 -3.96 8.63
N MET A 105 5.72 -3.35 9.03
CA MET A 105 5.04 -2.35 8.20
C MET A 105 5.87 -1.07 8.04
N ASP A 106 6.52 -0.61 9.11
CA ASP A 106 7.38 0.57 9.08
C ASP A 106 8.61 0.35 8.18
N ASP A 107 9.21 -0.84 8.22
CA ASP A 107 10.36 -1.18 7.37
C ASP A 107 9.95 -1.29 5.90
N MET A 108 8.81 -1.92 5.62
CA MET A 108 8.23 -1.95 4.27
C MET A 108 7.94 -0.54 3.74
N TRP A 109 7.49 0.37 4.60
CA TRP A 109 7.26 1.76 4.21
C TRP A 109 8.55 2.49 3.87
N LYS A 110 9.61 2.30 4.67
CA LYS A 110 10.93 2.87 4.37
C LYS A 110 11.49 2.33 3.06
N GLU A 111 11.31 1.04 2.78
CA GLU A 111 11.72 0.43 1.51
C GLU A 111 10.99 1.05 0.31
N GLU A 112 9.67 1.24 0.41
CA GLU A 112 8.88 1.89 -0.64
C GLU A 112 9.31 3.36 -0.84
N LEU A 113 9.52 4.11 0.24
CA LEU A 113 10.01 5.49 0.19
C LEU A 113 11.39 5.61 -0.46
N ALA A 114 12.31 4.70 -0.13
CA ALA A 114 13.64 4.67 -0.71
C ALA A 114 13.57 4.38 -2.22
N ALA A 115 12.72 3.42 -2.63
CA ALA A 115 12.51 3.10 -4.03
C ALA A 115 11.84 4.26 -4.80
N ALA A 116 10.84 4.93 -4.20
CA ALA A 116 10.20 6.10 -4.78
C ALA A 116 11.20 7.25 -4.97
N ARG A 117 12.03 7.52 -3.95
CA ARG A 117 13.09 8.53 -4.02
C ARG A 117 14.11 8.25 -5.12
N ALA A 118 14.42 6.98 -5.39
CA ALA A 118 15.33 6.59 -6.47
C ALA A 118 14.77 6.84 -7.89
N ILE A 119 13.44 6.88 -8.05
CA ILE A 119 12.77 7.24 -9.31
C ILE A 119 12.80 8.77 -9.53
N LEU A 120 12.81 9.53 -8.44
CA LEU A 120 12.84 10.99 -8.47
C LEU A 120 14.25 11.52 -8.79
N THR A 121 14.28 12.69 -9.42
CA THR A 121 15.53 13.42 -9.68
C THR A 121 16.02 14.13 -8.41
N SER A 122 17.31 14.48 -8.38
CA SER A 122 17.91 15.24 -7.27
C SER A 122 17.21 16.59 -7.01
N ALA A 123 16.65 17.21 -8.05
CA ALA A 123 15.87 18.45 -7.92
C ALA A 123 14.51 18.24 -7.23
N GLN A 124 13.95 17.03 -7.30
CA GLN A 124 12.67 16.67 -6.69
C GLN A 124 12.82 16.17 -5.24
N HIS A 125 13.99 15.63 -4.90
CA HIS A 125 14.26 15.07 -3.56
C HIS A 125 13.95 16.02 -2.41
N PRO A 126 14.30 17.33 -2.43
CA PRO A 126 14.06 18.19 -1.27
C PRO A 126 12.59 18.25 -0.86
N LYS A 127 11.66 18.40 -1.81
CA LYS A 127 10.23 18.49 -1.50
C LYS A 127 9.67 17.14 -1.05
N PHE A 128 10.08 16.05 -1.70
CA PHE A 128 9.71 14.70 -1.30
C PHE A 128 10.19 14.40 0.13
N ASP A 129 11.45 14.67 0.44
CA ASP A 129 12.05 14.43 1.76
C ASP A 129 11.40 15.30 2.85
N GLU A 130 11.03 16.55 2.52
CA GLU A 130 10.25 17.43 3.40
C GLU A 130 8.88 16.81 3.74
N ASN A 131 8.16 16.33 2.73
CA ASN A 131 6.84 15.70 2.92
C ASN A 131 6.95 14.42 3.77
N VAL A 132 7.95 13.58 3.51
CA VAL A 132 8.21 12.36 4.31
C VAL A 132 8.44 12.73 5.77
N LYS A 133 9.30 13.72 6.05
CA LYS A 133 9.55 14.20 7.42
C LYS A 133 8.27 14.71 8.09
N GLY A 134 7.45 15.47 7.36
CA GLY A 134 6.18 15.98 7.85
C GLY A 134 5.21 14.86 8.26
N ILE A 135 5.11 13.80 7.44
CA ILE A 135 4.29 12.62 7.72
C ILE A 135 4.80 11.90 8.98
N THR A 136 6.10 11.59 9.03
CA THR A 136 6.69 10.88 10.19
C THR A 136 6.55 11.67 11.49
N ALA A 137 6.70 13.00 11.44
CA ALA A 137 6.48 13.85 12.60
C ALA A 137 5.01 13.82 13.07
N ALA A 138 4.06 13.92 12.13
CA ALA A 138 2.63 13.86 12.45
C ALA A 138 2.22 12.51 13.06
N ASP A 139 2.79 11.41 12.56
CA ASP A 139 2.53 10.07 13.11
C ASP A 139 3.15 9.90 14.50
N SER A 140 4.35 10.44 14.73
CA SER A 140 4.98 10.46 16.06
C SER A 140 4.15 11.23 17.09
N VAL A 141 3.56 12.37 16.71
CA VAL A 141 2.64 13.13 17.56
C VAL A 141 1.37 12.34 17.85
N ARG A 142 0.80 11.67 16.85
CA ARG A 142 -0.39 10.84 17.02
C ARG A 142 -0.13 9.68 17.97
N ASP A 143 1.01 9.03 17.85
CA ASP A 143 1.45 7.97 18.74
C ASP A 143 1.60 8.44 20.19
N ALA A 144 2.22 9.61 20.38
CA ALA A 144 2.37 10.21 21.70
C ALA A 144 1.01 10.51 22.34
N GLN A 145 0.08 11.09 21.57
CA GLN A 145 -1.29 11.35 22.03
C GLN A 145 -2.05 10.06 22.36
N MET A 146 -1.88 9.01 21.55
CA MET A 146 -2.49 7.71 21.81
C MET A 146 -1.92 7.08 23.10
N ARG A 147 -0.60 7.19 23.32
CA ARG A 147 0.05 6.72 24.55
C ARG A 147 -0.46 7.46 25.80
N GLU A 148 -0.59 8.78 25.71
CA GLU A 148 -1.12 9.62 26.80
C GLU A 148 -2.57 9.23 27.15
N ARG A 149 -3.43 9.05 26.13
CA ARG A 149 -4.82 8.59 26.31
C ARG A 149 -4.92 7.19 26.91
N MET A 150 -3.92 6.35 26.72
CA MET A 150 -3.82 5.00 27.28
C MET A 150 -3.13 4.97 28.65
N GLY A 151 -2.86 6.13 29.26
CA GLY A 151 -2.24 6.22 30.60
C GLY A 151 -0.73 5.99 30.64
N GLY A 152 -0.05 6.01 29.50
CA GLY A 152 1.41 5.85 29.43
C GLY A 152 2.16 7.15 29.71
N ARG A 153 3.01 7.17 30.75
CA ARG A 153 3.94 8.27 31.05
C ARG A 153 4.89 8.52 29.86
N PRO A 154 5.20 9.78 29.49
CA PRO A 154 6.15 10.07 28.41
C PRO A 154 7.56 9.53 28.74
N PRO A 155 8.36 9.14 27.73
CA PRO A 155 9.76 8.78 27.95
C PRO A 155 10.55 10.01 28.42
N GLU A 156 11.40 9.81 29.44
CA GLU A 156 12.39 10.79 29.91
C GLU A 156 13.60 10.88 28.96
#